data_AF-A0A1F6E1P4-F1
#
_entry.id   AF-A0A1F6E1P4-F1
#
_cell.length_a   1.000
_cell.length_b   1.000
_cell.length_c   1.000
_cell.angle_alpha   90.00
_cell.angle_beta   90.00
_cell.angle_gamma   90.00
#
_symmetry.space_group_name_H-M   'P 1'
#
loop_
_entity.id
_entity.type
_entity.pdbx_description
1 polymer ?
#
loop_
_entity_poly.entity_id
_entity_poly.type
_entity_poly.pdbx_seq_one_letter_code
_entity_poly.pdbx_strand_id
1 'polypeptide(L)' 'MATAKTRLQITLAPDIGPAIKLLAKRDRVPAATKAAELLRQAIEMEEDLYLSKIADERLKGRVRWVKDSDKIWG' A
#
# COMPACT_ATOMS: atom_id res chain seq x y z
N MET A 1 7.91 28.69 5.77
CA MET A 1 7.54 27.35 6.27
C MET A 1 8.30 26.33 5.43
N ALA A 2 9.35 25.72 5.98
CA ALA A 2 10.17 24.76 5.24
C ALA A 2 9.31 23.55 4.89
N THR A 3 9.13 23.28 3.60
CA THR A 3 8.32 22.16 3.13
C THR A 3 8.98 20.84 3.54
N ALA A 4 8.30 20.08 4.40
CA ALA A 4 8.76 18.82 5.01
C ALA A 4 8.76 17.64 4.01
N LYS A 5 9.34 17.82 2.83
CA LYS A 5 9.55 16.71 1.89
C LYS A 5 10.81 15.95 2.31
N THR A 6 10.62 14.82 2.97
CA THR A 6 11.70 13.87 3.28
C THR A 6 12.23 13.27 1.98
N ARG A 7 13.56 13.30 1.79
CA ARG A 7 14.22 12.70 0.62
C ARG A 7 14.80 11.35 1.01
N LEU A 8 14.55 10.33 0.19
CA LEU A 8 15.13 9.00 0.34
C LEU A 8 16.06 8.73 -0.85
N GLN A 9 17.33 8.50 -0.59
CA GLN A 9 18.28 8.03 -1.60
C GLN A 9 18.34 6.50 -1.53
N ILE A 10 18.00 5.83 -2.64
CA ILE A 10 17.99 4.38 -2.74
C ILE A 10 18.90 3.92 -3.87
N THR A 11 19.61 2.82 -3.65
CA THR A 11 20.32 2.10 -4.71
C THR A 11 19.37 1.05 -5.25
N LEU A 12 19.19 1.03 -6.57
CA LEU A 12 18.30 0.09 -7.25
C LEU A 12 19.11 -1.08 -7.82
N ALA A 13 18.50 -2.26 -7.85
CA ALA A 13 19.03 -3.39 -8.59
C ALA A 13 19.07 -3.07 -10.11
N PRO A 14 19.98 -3.71 -10.89
CA PRO A 14 20.20 -3.37 -12.30
C PRO A 14 18.97 -3.52 -13.19
N ASP A 15 18.06 -4.41 -12.83
CA ASP A 15 16.80 -4.73 -13.51
C ASP A 15 15.65 -3.78 -13.12
N ILE A 16 15.61 -3.32 -11.86
CA ILE A 16 14.54 -2.45 -11.35
C ILE A 16 14.60 -1.06 -11.97
N GLY A 17 15.79 -0.48 -12.13
CA GLY A 17 15.96 0.87 -12.69
C GLY A 17 15.33 1.03 -14.09
N PRO A 18 15.65 0.16 -15.06
CA PRO A 18 15.02 0.13 -16.38
C PRO A 18 13.50 -0.09 -16.32
N ALA A 19 13.02 -0.99 -15.47
CA ALA A 19 11.60 -1.26 -15.32
C ALA A 19 10.83 -0.01 -14.85
N ILE A 20 11.32 0.70 -13.84
CA ILE A 20 10.70 1.95 -13.36
C ILE A 20 10.70 3.00 -14.46
N LYS A 21 11.78 3.12 -15.24
CA LYS A 21 11.83 4.07 -16.38
C LYS A 21 10.79 3.76 -17.46
N LEU A 22 10.61 2.48 -17.79
CA LEU A 22 9.60 2.05 -18.76
C LEU A 22 8.18 2.35 -18.27
N LEU A 23 7.89 2.04 -17.01
CA LEU A 23 6.60 2.33 -16.37
C LEU A 23 6.34 3.84 -16.29
N ALA A 24 7.35 4.61 -15.91
CA ALA A 24 7.27 6.06 -15.84
C ALA A 24 7.00 6.68 -17.22
N LYS A 25 7.65 6.16 -18.28
CA LYS A 25 7.41 6.58 -19.67
C LYS A 25 5.99 6.25 -20.12
N ARG A 26 5.50 5.04 -19.79
CA ARG A 26 4.11 4.62 -20.10
C ARG A 26 3.10 5.56 -19.46
N ASP A 27 3.32 5.91 -18.20
CA ASP A 27 2.39 6.71 -17.39
C ASP A 27 2.62 8.23 -17.55
N ARG A 28 3.61 8.64 -18.37
CA ARG A 28 4.01 10.03 -18.63
C ARG A 28 4.33 10.83 -17.36
N VAL A 29 4.96 10.18 -16.38
CA VAL A 29 5.41 10.79 -15.13
C VAL A 29 6.92 10.68 -14.95
N PRO A 30 7.55 11.51 -14.11
CA PRO A 30 8.95 11.33 -13.75
C PRO A 30 9.19 9.97 -13.07
N ALA A 31 10.38 9.38 -13.31
CA ALA A 31 10.76 8.11 -12.70
C ALA A 31 10.71 8.14 -11.16
N ALA A 32 11.07 9.28 -10.56
CA ALA A 32 10.96 9.47 -9.10
C ALA A 32 9.50 9.44 -8.61
N THR A 33 8.58 10.06 -9.35
CA THR A 33 7.14 10.01 -9.05
C THR A 33 6.63 8.58 -9.15
N LYS A 34 6.98 7.87 -10.23
CA LYS A 34 6.59 6.47 -10.41
C LYS A 34 7.12 5.57 -9.29
N ALA A 35 8.38 5.76 -8.90
CA ALA A 35 8.98 5.02 -7.79
C ALA A 35 8.23 5.29 -6.47
N ALA A 36 7.88 6.55 -6.18
CA ALA A 36 7.11 6.89 -4.99
C ALA A 36 5.69 6.28 -5.00
N GLU A 37 5.02 6.27 -6.16
CA GLU A 37 3.72 5.61 -6.32
C GLU A 37 3.80 4.10 -6.08
N LEU A 38 4.80 3.43 -6.65
CA LEU A 38 5.00 1.99 -6.48
C LEU A 38 5.35 1.64 -5.03
N LEU A 39 6.18 2.46 -4.37
CA LEU A 39 6.50 2.30 -2.95
C LEU A 39 5.26 2.45 -2.07
N ARG A 40 4.42 3.44 -2.35
CA ARG A 40 3.15 3.63 -1.63
C ARG A 40 2.23 2.42 -1.82
N GLN A 41 2.05 1.94 -3.05
CA GLN A 41 1.25 0.74 -3.31
C GLN A 41 1.79 -0.50 -2.59
N ALA A 42 3.11 -0.67 -2.54
CA ALA A 42 3.74 -1.76 -1.80
C ALA A 42 3.43 -1.69 -0.30
N ILE A 43 3.50 -0.49 0.30
CA ILE A 43 3.14 -0.28 1.70
C ILE A 43 1.66 -0.59 1.95
N GLU A 44 0.76 -0.10 1.09
CA GLU A 44 -0.68 -0.37 1.17
C GLU A 44 -0.95 -1.89 1.15
N MET A 45 -0.28 -2.64 0.27
CA MET A 45 -0.42 -4.11 0.20
C MET A 45 0.07 -4.81 1.48
N GLU A 46 1.20 -4.39 2.05
CA GLU A 46 1.70 -4.94 3.31
C GLU A 46 0.77 -4.63 4.50
N GLU A 47 0.21 -3.43 4.54
CA GLU A 47 -0.79 -3.03 5.54
C GLU A 47 -2.05 -3.90 5.44
N ASP A 48 -2.57 -4.12 4.23
CA ASP A 48 -3.73 -4.98 4.01
C ASP A 48 -3.48 -6.42 4.47
N LEU A 49 -2.31 -6.98 4.14
CA LEU A 49 -1.92 -8.32 4.59
C LEU A 49 -1.88 -8.42 6.12
N TYR A 50 -1.29 -7.40 6.77
CA TYR A 50 -1.21 -7.34 8.22
C TYR A 50 -2.60 -7.22 8.87
N LEU A 51 -3.45 -6.33 8.36
CA LEU A 51 -4.82 -6.13 8.86
C LEU A 51 -5.69 -7.37 8.65
N SER A 52 -5.55 -8.05 7.50
CA SER A 52 -6.23 -9.32 7.23
C SER A 52 -5.83 -10.38 8.26
N LYS A 53 -4.53 -10.49 8.58
CA LYS A 53 -4.07 -11.44 9.60
C LYS A 53 -4.69 -11.17 10.97
N ILE A 54 -4.78 -9.90 11.38
CA ILE A 54 -5.46 -9.53 12.63
C ILE A 54 -6.95 -9.90 12.58
N ALA A 55 -7.62 -9.65 11.46
CA ALA A 55 -9.01 -10.01 11.28
C ALA A 55 -9.22 -11.53 11.41
N ASP A 56 -8.36 -12.33 10.78
CA ASP A 56 -8.38 -13.79 10.86
C ASP A 56 -8.15 -14.29 12.30
N GLU A 57 -7.24 -13.67 13.04
CA GLU A 57 -7.02 -13.99 14.46
C GLU A 57 -8.25 -13.69 15.31
N ARG A 58 -8.90 -12.55 15.08
CA ARG A 58 -10.17 -12.21 15.76
C ARG A 58 -11.28 -13.20 15.41
N LEU A 59 -11.34 -13.66 14.16
CA LEU A 59 -12.32 -14.63 13.68
C LEU A 59 -12.23 -15.98 14.40
N LYS A 60 -11.02 -16.39 14.82
CA LYS A 60 -10.79 -17.66 15.54
C LYS A 60 -11.44 -17.70 16.94
N GLY A 61 -11.81 -16.55 17.50
CA GLY A 61 -12.53 -16.47 18.77
C GLY A 61 -14.02 -16.84 18.65
N ARG A 62 -14.77 -16.84 19.76
CA ARG A 62 -16.24 -16.85 19.72
C ARG A 62 -16.75 -15.50 19.21
N VAL A 63 -16.84 -15.35 17.89
CA VAL A 63 -17.41 -14.17 17.24
C VAL A 63 -18.90 -14.38 16.98
N ARG A 64 -19.73 -13.40 17.37
CA ARG A 64 -21.13 -13.34 16.95
C ARG A 64 -21.19 -12.71 15.57
N TRP A 65 -21.56 -13.49 14.57
CA TRP A 65 -21.91 -12.98 13.25
C TRP A 65 -23.23 -12.23 13.34
N VAL A 66 -23.20 -10.96 12.96
CA VAL A 66 -24.40 -10.14 12.95
C VAL A 66 -25.17 -10.44 11.66
N LYS A 67 -26.48 -10.73 11.79
CA LYS A 67 -27.34 -11.00 10.65
C LYS A 67 -27.81 -9.68 10.05
N ASP A 68 -28.12 -9.68 8.76
CA ASP A 68 -28.63 -8.50 8.04
C ASP A 68 -29.91 -7.89 8.67
N SER A 69 -30.69 -8.72 9.39
CA SER A 69 -31.88 -8.29 10.13
C SER A 69 -31.62 -7.53 11.43
N ASP A 70 -30.39 -7.58 11.96
CA ASP A 70 -30.04 -6.81 13.16
C ASP A 70 -29.86 -5.34 12.74
N LYS A 71 -30.62 -4.42 13.34
CA LYS A 71 -30.38 -2.97 13.19
C LYS A 71 -29.09 -2.60 13.95
N ILE A 72 -27.96 -2.62 13.26
CA ILE A 72 -26.66 -2.23 13.83
C ILE A 72 -26.43 -0.73 13.69
N TRP A 73 -26.91 -0.15 12.58
CA TRP A 73 -26.74 1.27 12.28
C TRP A 73 -28.08 1.98 12.48
N GLY A 74 -28.10 2.88 13.46
CA GLY A 74 -29.16 3.83 13.77
C GLY A 74 -28.55 5.19 14.06
#